data_AF-A0A832RIL0-F1
#
_entry.id   AF-A0A832RIL0-F1
#
_cell.length_a   1.000
_cell.length_b   1.000
_cell.length_c   1.000
_cell.angle_alpha   90.00
_cell.angle_beta   90.00
_cell.angle_gamma   90.00
#
_symmetry.space_group_name_H-M   'P 1'
#
loop_
_entity.id
_entity.type
_entity.pdbx_description
1 polymer ?
#
loop_
_entity_poly.entity_id
_entity_poly.type
_entity_poly.pdbx_seq_one_letter_code
_entity_poly.pdbx_strand_id
1 'polypeptide(L)' 'MMLNYDYPLYRPPSEADSMIFQVTLGCSFNECSFCDMYRSKQYSERSWDDVRAEIDMMAKMFPETRRVFLADGDA' A
#
# COMPACT_ATOMS: atom_id res chain seq x y z
N MET A 1 -18.00 3.05 0.71
CA MET A 1 -17.04 1.94 0.47
C MET A 1 -15.71 2.43 1.00
N MET A 2 -14.97 1.60 1.74
CA MET A 2 -13.73 1.99 2.44
C MET A 2 -12.56 1.21 1.83
N LEU A 3 -11.34 1.73 1.93
CA LEU A 3 -10.14 0.99 1.52
C LEU A 3 -10.06 -0.32 2.32
N ASN A 4 -9.86 -1.44 1.62
CA ASN A 4 -9.70 -2.75 2.26
C ASN A 4 -8.22 -3.11 2.25
N TYR A 5 -7.56 -2.87 3.38
CA TYR A 5 -6.14 -3.16 3.50
C TYR A 5 -5.88 -4.63 3.83
N ASP A 6 -4.83 -5.16 3.21
CA ASP A 6 -4.25 -6.44 3.56
C ASP A 6 -3.22 -6.24 4.69
N TYR A 7 -3.47 -6.88 5.84
CA TYR A 7 -2.66 -6.71 7.05
C TYR A 7 -1.65 -7.86 7.22
N PRO A 8 -0.46 -7.59 7.81
CA PRO A 8 -0.04 -6.32 8.41
C PRO A 8 0.30 -5.25 7.37
N LEU A 9 -0.11 -4.01 7.63
CA LEU A 9 0.20 -2.84 6.81
C LEU A 9 1.16 -1.94 7.58
N TYR A 10 2.27 -1.57 6.95
CA TYR A 10 3.29 -0.75 7.56
C TYR A 10 3.31 0.65 6.95
N ARG A 11 3.26 1.67 7.81
CA ARG A 11 3.39 3.09 7.44
C ARG A 11 4.61 3.68 8.13
N PRO A 12 5.63 4.14 7.39
CA PRO A 12 6.77 4.80 8.02
C PRO A 12 6.32 6.13 8.67
N PRO A 13 6.95 6.56 9.79
CA PRO A 13 6.55 7.78 10.49
C PRO A 13 6.57 9.05 9.62
N SER A 14 7.44 9.12 8.60
CA SER A 14 7.51 10.23 7.65
C SER A 14 6.26 10.36 6.77
N GLU A 15 5.49 9.29 6.63
CA GLU A 15 4.28 9.19 5.80
C GLU A 15 3.00 9.14 6.65
N ALA A 16 3.07 9.59 7.92
CA ALA A 16 1.97 9.50 8.87
C ALA A 16 0.63 10.08 8.33
N ASP A 17 0.72 11.19 7.58
CA ASP A 17 -0.42 11.91 7.01
C ASP A 17 -0.70 11.58 5.54
N SER A 18 0.06 10.65 4.94
CA SER A 18 -0.11 10.27 3.54
C SER A 18 -1.28 9.30 3.35
N MET A 19 -2.01 9.47 2.25
CA MET A 19 -2.98 8.48 1.81
C MET A 19 -2.24 7.22 1.38
N ILE A 20 -2.64 6.05 1.87
CA ILE A 20 -1.98 4.78 1.52
C ILE A 20 -2.79 4.06 0.46
N PHE A 21 -2.12 3.61 -0.60
CA PHE A 21 -2.63 2.58 -1.51
C PHE A 21 -1.65 1.42 -1.55
N GLN A 22 -2.14 0.20 -1.31
CA GLN A 22 -1.35 -1.01 -1.56
C GLN A 22 -1.41 -1.26 -3.07
N VAL A 23 -0.27 -1.19 -3.74
CA VAL A 23 -0.16 -1.47 -5.19
C VAL A 23 0.33 -2.89 -5.43
N THR A 24 1.13 -3.39 -4.50
CA THR A 24 1.49 -4.80 -4.35
C THR A 24 1.03 -5.29 -2.99
N LEU A 25 1.15 -6.59 -2.75
CA LEU A 25 1.03 -7.22 -1.44
C LEU A 25 2.36 -7.89 -1.14
N GLY A 26 2.96 -7.65 0.03
CA GLY A 26 4.24 -8.26 0.40
C GLY A 26 5.45 -7.62 -0.31
N CYS A 27 6.48 -8.43 -0.59
CA CYS A 27 7.71 -7.99 -1.25
C CYS A 27 8.20 -9.03 -2.25
N SER A 28 8.54 -8.58 -3.46
CA SER A 28 9.09 -9.39 -4.57
C SER A 28 10.35 -10.17 -4.17
N PHE A 29 11.22 -9.56 -3.35
CA PHE A 29 12.49 -10.16 -2.94
C PHE A 29 12.36 -11.00 -1.65
N ASN A 30 11.74 -10.47 -0.60
CA ASN A 30 11.48 -11.09 0.72
C ASN A 30 12.63 -11.88 1.42
N GLU A 31 13.88 -11.81 0.94
CA GLU A 31 15.04 -12.55 1.49
C GLU A 31 16.02 -11.65 2.28
N CYS A 32 15.65 -10.39 2.54
CA CYS A 32 16.48 -9.45 3.29
C CYS A 32 16.74 -9.95 4.72
N SER A 33 17.99 -9.92 5.17
CA SER A 33 18.37 -10.31 6.53
C SER A 33 17.84 -9.34 7.61
N PHE A 34 17.56 -8.09 7.24
CA PHE A 34 17.13 -7.03 8.15
C PHE A 34 15.61 -6.74 8.12
N CYS A 35 14.89 -7.24 7.12
CA CYS A 35 13.46 -6.95 6.97
C CYS A 35 12.64 -8.11 7.53
N ASP A 36 11.73 -7.79 8.47
CA ASP A 36 10.77 -8.76 9.01
C ASP A 36 9.32 -8.47 8.60
N MET A 37 9.11 -7.35 7.90
CA MET A 37 7.77 -6.79 7.63
C MET A 37 6.91 -7.69 6.75
N TYR A 38 7.50 -8.32 5.72
CA TYR A 38 6.75 -9.05 4.69
C TYR A 38 6.91 -10.57 4.78
N ARG A 39 7.55 -11.09 5.85
CA ARG A 39 7.81 -12.54 5.98
C ARG A 39 6.53 -13.39 6.06
N SER A 40 5.43 -12.81 6.52
CA SER A 40 4.12 -13.48 6.59
C SER A 40 3.26 -13.30 5.34
N LYS A 41 3.71 -12.52 4.35
CA LYS A 41 2.94 -12.21 3.13
C LYS A 41 3.52 -12.90 1.92
N GLN A 42 2.64 -13.33 1.02
CA GLN A 42 3.02 -13.76 -0.32
C GLN A 42 2.99 -12.56 -1.27
N TYR A 43 3.97 -12.47 -2.17
CA TYR A 43 4.02 -11.39 -3.14
C TYR A 43 2.89 -11.52 -4.17
N SER A 44 2.19 -10.42 -4.43
CA SER A 44 1.26 -10.29 -5.55
C SER A 44 1.17 -8.84 -6.01
N GLU A 45 1.14 -8.63 -7.32
CA GLU A 45 0.75 -7.34 -7.89
C GLU A 45 -0.77 -7.22 -7.87
N ARG A 46 -1.30 -6.04 -7.53
CA ARG A 46 -2.74 -5.78 -7.63
C ARG A 46 -3.09 -5.31 -9.04
N SER A 47 -4.32 -5.58 -9.46
CA SER A 47 -4.78 -5.11 -10.76
C SER A 47 -4.84 -3.58 -10.79
N TRP A 48 -4.51 -2.99 -11.94
CA TRP A 48 -4.62 -1.54 -12.12
C TRP A 48 -6.06 -1.05 -11.90
N ASP A 49 -7.05 -1.82 -12.35
CA ASP A 49 -8.46 -1.42 -12.23
C ASP A 49 -8.90 -1.34 -10.76
N ASP A 50 -8.45 -2.25 -9.90
CA ASP A 50 -8.77 -2.21 -8.46
C ASP A 50 -8.13 -1.00 -7.79
N VAL A 51 -6.83 -0.77 -8.03
CA VAL A 51 -6.08 0.36 -7.47
C VAL A 51 -6.67 1.68 -7.96
N ARG A 52 -7.00 1.77 -9.25
CA ARG A 52 -7.63 2.96 -9.84
C ARG A 52 -8.99 3.25 -9.22
N ALA A 53 -9.82 2.23 -9.03
CA ALA A 53 -11.13 2.41 -8.39
C ALA A 53 -11.00 2.97 -6.97
N GLU A 54 -10.00 2.51 -6.21
CA GLU A 54 -9.65 3.05 -4.90
C GLU A 54 -9.19 4.52 -4.98
N ILE A 55 -8.31 4.85 -5.92
CA ILE A 55 -7.84 6.22 -6.14
C ILE A 55 -9.00 7.15 -6.48
N ASP A 56 -9.83 6.80 -7.47
CA ASP A 56 -10.97 7.61 -7.93
C ASP A 56 -11.99 7.84 -6.79
N MET A 57 -12.14 6.83 -5.92
CA MET A 57 -12.99 6.92 -4.75
C MET A 57 -12.40 7.84 -3.68
N MET A 58 -11.12 7.68 -3.34
CA MET A 58 -10.46 8.49 -2.32
C MET A 58 -10.28 9.94 -2.75
N ALA A 59 -10.01 10.20 -4.04
CA ALA A 59 -9.92 11.56 -4.58
C ALA A 59 -11.23 12.34 -4.40
N LYS A 60 -12.39 11.66 -4.47
CA LYS A 60 -13.70 12.27 -4.20
C LYS A 60 -13.97 12.48 -2.71
N MET A 61 -13.56 11.55 -1.85
CA MET A 61 -13.79 11.65 -0.40
C MET A 61 -12.81 12.59 0.31
N PHE A 62 -11.56 12.65 -0.15
CA PHE A 62 -10.48 13.41 0.45
C PHE A 62 -9.79 14.28 -0.63
N PRO A 63 -10.50 15.29 -1.18
CA PRO A 63 -9.96 16.14 -2.26
C PRO A 63 -8.73 16.95 -1.84
N GLU A 64 -8.51 17.14 -0.54
CA GLU A 64 -7.36 17.86 0.02
C GLU A 64 -6.10 16.98 0.18
N THR A 65 -6.14 15.69 -0.19
CA THR A 65 -4.97 14.81 -0.15
C THR A 65 -3.85 15.36 -1.04
N ARG A 66 -2.72 15.74 -0.44
CA ARG A 66 -1.55 16.28 -1.16
C ARG A 66 -0.40 15.28 -1.33
N ARG A 67 -0.43 14.18 -0.57
CA ARG A 67 0.62 13.17 -0.52
C ARG A 67 0.02 11.78 -0.50
N VAL A 68 0.68 10.88 -1.24
CA VAL A 68 0.30 9.49 -1.38
C VAL A 68 1.52 8.62 -1.13
N PHE A 69 1.34 7.55 -0.36
CA PHE A 69 2.32 6.50 -0.13
C PHE A 69 1.84 5.22 -0.81
N LEU A 70 2.64 4.71 -1.74
CA LEU A 70 2.40 3.41 -2.35
C LEU A 70 3.02 2.36 -1.43
N ALA A 71 2.17 1.62 -0.72
CA ALA A 71 2.58 0.65 0.28
C ALA A 71 2.83 -0.73 -0.34
N ASP A 72 3.51 -1.55 0.48
CA ASP A 72 4.15 -2.82 0.12
C ASP A 72 5.34 -2.62 -0.83
N GLY A 73 6.14 -3.68 -0.99
CA GLY A 73 7.44 -3.62 -1.65
C GLY A 73 7.38 -4.15 -3.08
N ASP A 74 7.72 -3.32 -4.04
CA ASP A 74 8.27 -3.75 -5.32
C ASP A 74 9.78 -3.49 -5.28
N ALA A 75 10.51 -4.40 -4.64
CA ALA A 75 11.97 -4.28 -4.42
C ALA A 75 12.75 -4.99 -5.51
#